data_AF-A0A210PVM0-F1
#
_entry.id   AF-A0A210PVM0-F1
#
_cell.length_a   1.000
_cell.length_b   1.000
_cell.length_c   1.000
_cell.angle_alpha   90.00
_cell.angle_beta   90.00
_cell.angle_gamma   90.00
#
_symmetry.space_group_name_H-M   'P 1'
#
loop_
_entity.id
_entity.type
_entity.pdbx_description
1 polymer ?
#
loop_
_entity_poly.entity_id
_entity_poly.type
_entity_poly.pdbx_seq_one_letter_code
_entity_poly.pdbx_strand_id
1 'polypeptide(L)'
;MHISKKMGRSRSRSRSSSRQRHKGKHKKRRTRSRSGSRSTLKESCRPSRHSRNRSRSRERKRNRHERKRSTSSSSSSDDDLIIRAKRREEEEKKVELERQRLQKQKELEERLIEEEVARRVEELVAKRVEEELERRKDEIEAEVRRRVEEAKRIMEKQMLEELERQREAELEARRHKEDEERKKREALEQIMEENNRKIEEAQKKLAEEQLKLVEEQRRMLEEKQRMEDDDRRRNKREQEVILNKKNARPKVSFSLGK
;
A
#
# COMPACT_ATOMS: atom_id res chain seq x y z
N MET A 1 -42.63 -20.87 -54.17
CA MET A 1 -42.96 -19.97 -53.03
C MET A 1 -41.63 -19.58 -52.38
N HIS A 2 -41.01 -18.42 -52.66
CA HIS A 2 -41.23 -17.10 -52.03
C HIS A 2 -41.22 -17.23 -50.49
N ILE A 3 -40.25 -16.76 -49.67
CA ILE A 3 -39.70 -15.39 -49.43
C ILE A 3 -38.57 -15.58 -48.37
N SER A 4 -37.29 -15.29 -48.62
CA SER A 4 -36.52 -14.03 -48.42
C SER A 4 -36.35 -13.45 -46.99
N LYS A 5 -35.08 -13.43 -46.56
CA LYS A 5 -34.27 -12.36 -45.90
C LYS A 5 -34.90 -11.38 -44.89
N LYS A 6 -34.22 -11.22 -43.74
CA LYS A 6 -34.02 -9.94 -42.98
C LYS A 6 -32.66 -10.06 -42.25
N MET A 7 -31.56 -9.38 -42.60
CA MET A 7 -31.20 -7.94 -42.56
C MET A 7 -31.47 -7.24 -41.22
N GLY A 8 -30.42 -6.69 -40.59
CA GLY A 8 -30.54 -5.82 -39.43
C GLY A 8 -29.23 -5.35 -38.78
N ARG A 9 -28.39 -4.63 -39.53
CA ARG A 9 -27.22 -3.86 -39.03
C ARG A 9 -27.71 -2.47 -38.57
N SER A 10 -27.32 -2.01 -37.37
CA SER A 10 -26.92 -0.61 -37.00
C SER A 10 -27.53 -0.01 -35.71
N ARG A 11 -26.62 0.54 -34.87
CA ARG A 11 -26.62 1.86 -34.19
C ARG A 11 -27.81 2.28 -33.28
N SER A 12 -27.51 2.60 -32.01
CA SER A 12 -27.74 3.90 -31.29
C SER A 12 -27.68 3.71 -29.76
N ARG A 13 -26.74 4.32 -29.02
CA ARG A 13 -26.88 5.56 -28.23
C ARG A 13 -28.13 5.65 -27.31
N SER A 14 -27.93 5.57 -25.98
CA SER A 14 -28.53 6.41 -24.89
C SER A 14 -28.11 5.83 -23.52
N ARG A 15 -27.32 6.52 -22.68
CA ARG A 15 -27.68 7.52 -21.63
C ARG A 15 -28.47 6.95 -20.44
N SER A 16 -27.78 6.69 -19.33
CA SER A 16 -28.30 6.66 -17.94
C SER A 16 -27.17 7.11 -17.00
N SER A 17 -27.05 8.40 -16.66
CA SER A 17 -27.53 9.02 -15.40
C SER A 17 -27.71 8.06 -14.21
N SER A 18 -26.74 7.99 -13.30
CA SER A 18 -27.04 8.16 -11.88
C SER A 18 -25.82 8.66 -11.09
N ARG A 19 -26.12 9.47 -10.09
CA ARG A 19 -25.21 10.19 -9.21
C ARG A 19 -24.72 9.25 -8.11
N GLN A 20 -23.45 9.33 -7.74
CA GLN A 20 -23.08 9.36 -6.33
C GLN A 20 -21.73 10.07 -6.13
N ARG A 21 -21.79 11.17 -5.38
CA ARG A 21 -20.65 11.92 -4.86
C ARG A 21 -20.05 11.10 -3.72
N HIS A 22 -18.73 11.10 -3.55
CA HIS A 22 -18.09 11.44 -2.27
C HIS A 22 -16.66 11.94 -2.48
N LYS A 23 -16.29 12.88 -1.60
CA LYS A 23 -15.07 13.70 -1.58
C LYS A 23 -13.85 12.87 -1.19
N GLY A 24 -12.70 13.14 -1.82
CA GLY A 24 -11.38 12.69 -1.36
C GLY A 24 -10.31 13.72 -1.71
N LYS A 25 -9.70 14.31 -0.68
CA LYS A 25 -8.69 15.37 -0.74
C LYS A 25 -7.31 14.84 -1.18
N HIS A 26 -6.59 15.67 -1.95
CA HIS A 26 -5.14 15.82 -2.12
C HIS A 26 -4.20 14.60 -2.06
N LYS A 27 -3.32 14.48 -3.08
CA LYS A 27 -1.85 14.56 -2.93
C LYS A 27 -1.20 14.75 -4.32
N LYS A 28 -0.64 15.94 -4.56
CA LYS A 28 0.23 16.21 -5.72
C LYS A 28 1.54 15.46 -5.51
N ARG A 29 1.83 14.43 -6.32
CA ARG A 29 3.19 13.89 -6.43
C ARG A 29 3.99 14.77 -7.38
N ARG A 30 5.04 15.35 -6.79
CA ARG A 30 6.15 16.06 -7.39
C ARG A 30 7.10 15.01 -7.97
N THR A 31 7.23 14.92 -9.28
CA THR A 31 8.38 14.27 -9.92
C THR A 31 9.11 15.31 -10.77
N ARG A 32 10.27 15.68 -10.25
CA ARG A 32 11.23 16.63 -10.79
C ARG A 32 12.18 15.83 -11.69
N SER A 33 11.89 15.79 -13.00
CA SER A 33 12.84 15.30 -14.00
C SER A 33 13.62 16.49 -14.54
N ARG A 34 14.90 16.57 -14.17
CA ARG A 34 15.88 17.51 -14.70
C ARG A 34 16.46 16.94 -16.00
N SER A 35 16.13 17.54 -17.14
CA SER A 35 16.95 17.50 -18.36
C SER A 35 16.32 18.40 -19.41
N GLY A 36 17.07 19.37 -19.92
CA GLY A 36 16.61 20.19 -21.05
C GLY A 36 17.27 21.55 -21.12
N SER A 37 18.54 21.58 -21.51
CA SER A 37 19.23 22.78 -21.98
C SER A 37 18.47 23.34 -23.19
N ARG A 38 18.00 24.58 -23.13
CA ARG A 38 17.70 25.39 -24.32
C ARG A 38 17.73 26.87 -23.96
N SER A 39 18.76 27.51 -24.49
CA SER A 39 18.89 28.94 -24.69
C SER A 39 17.71 29.48 -25.52
N THR A 40 16.97 30.44 -24.98
CA THR A 40 16.29 31.47 -25.78
C THR A 40 16.11 32.71 -24.94
N LEU A 41 16.77 33.79 -25.38
CA LEU A 41 16.48 35.17 -25.07
C LEU A 41 14.97 35.44 -25.15
N LYS A 42 14.44 36.16 -24.16
CA LYS A 42 13.37 37.17 -24.33
C LYS A 42 13.11 37.86 -23.00
N GLU A 43 13.42 39.15 -22.99
CA GLU A 43 12.80 40.12 -22.08
C GLU A 43 11.28 39.95 -22.11
N SER A 44 10.64 40.06 -20.93
CA SER A 44 9.39 40.80 -20.68
C SER A 44 8.58 40.20 -19.53
N CYS A 45 8.25 41.07 -18.57
CA CYS A 45 7.03 41.10 -17.74
C CYS A 45 7.16 40.94 -16.20
N ARG A 46 7.13 42.11 -15.52
CA ARG A 46 6.20 42.54 -14.44
C ARG A 46 6.29 41.89 -13.04
N PRO A 47 6.15 42.75 -12.01
CA PRO A 47 5.21 42.49 -10.93
C PRO A 47 4.00 43.44 -10.98
N SER A 48 2.91 42.89 -10.48
CA SER A 48 1.54 43.38 -10.51
C SER A 48 1.24 44.41 -9.42
N ARG A 49 0.60 45.51 -9.83
CA ARG A 49 -0.53 46.22 -9.22
C ARG A 49 -0.64 46.19 -7.69
N HIS A 50 -0.49 47.38 -7.07
CA HIS A 50 -1.45 47.83 -6.07
C HIS A 50 -1.80 49.30 -6.29
N SER A 51 -3.07 49.51 -6.61
CA SER A 51 -3.70 50.81 -6.84
C SER A 51 -4.04 51.49 -5.52
N ARG A 52 -3.61 52.74 -5.35
CA ARG A 52 -4.36 53.69 -4.50
C ARG A 52 -4.26 55.09 -5.09
N ASN A 53 -5.22 55.38 -5.96
CA ASN A 53 -5.53 56.74 -6.39
C ASN A 53 -5.99 57.57 -5.19
N ARG A 54 -5.34 58.70 -4.95
CA ARG A 54 -6.02 59.87 -4.38
C ARG A 54 -5.42 61.14 -4.94
N SER A 55 -5.81 61.45 -6.16
CA SER A 55 -5.62 62.75 -6.78
C SER A 55 -6.44 63.78 -6.01
N ARG A 56 -5.77 64.77 -5.42
CA ARG A 56 -6.38 66.08 -5.14
C ARG A 56 -5.46 67.16 -5.70
N SER A 57 -5.78 67.55 -6.91
CA SER A 57 -5.37 68.81 -7.52
C SER A 57 -5.81 69.97 -6.63
N ARG A 58 -4.88 70.88 -6.32
CA ARG A 58 -5.19 72.28 -5.97
C ARG A 58 -3.94 73.13 -6.24
N GLU A 59 -3.86 73.57 -7.48
CA GLU A 59 -3.83 74.99 -7.83
C GLU A 59 -3.09 75.95 -6.88
N ARG A 60 -1.98 76.47 -7.41
CA ARG A 60 -1.56 77.87 -7.40
C ARG A 60 -2.09 78.71 -6.22
N LYS A 61 -1.22 79.03 -5.26
CA LYS A 61 -1.11 80.40 -4.74
C LYS A 61 0.35 80.77 -4.46
N ARG A 62 0.90 81.58 -5.37
CA ARG A 62 2.02 82.49 -5.11
C ARG A 62 1.58 83.43 -3.98
N ASN A 63 2.02 83.18 -2.75
CA ASN A 63 1.98 84.22 -1.71
C ASN A 63 3.28 85.01 -1.74
N ARG A 64 3.22 86.03 -2.58
CA ARG A 64 3.94 87.29 -2.45
C ARG A 64 3.49 87.91 -1.12
N HIS A 65 4.37 87.96 -0.12
CA HIS A 65 4.28 88.88 1.01
C HIS A 65 5.56 89.71 0.94
N GLU A 66 5.47 90.84 0.24
CA GLU A 66 5.37 92.16 0.87
C GLU A 66 6.64 92.53 1.64
N ARG A 67 7.61 93.06 0.87
CA ARG A 67 8.50 94.10 1.37
C ARG A 67 7.63 95.30 1.76
N LYS A 68 7.49 95.55 3.06
CA LYS A 68 7.08 96.86 3.57
C LYS A 68 8.36 97.68 3.76
N ARG A 69 8.59 98.60 2.82
CA ARG A 69 9.37 99.82 3.01
C ARG A 69 8.36 100.90 3.43
N SER A 70 8.52 101.41 4.64
CA SER A 70 7.98 102.71 5.11
C SER A 70 8.97 103.18 6.19
N THR A 71 9.89 104.11 5.90
CA THR A 71 9.75 105.58 5.97
C THR A 71 9.58 106.14 7.37
N SER A 72 10.73 106.57 7.92
CA SER A 72 11.00 107.80 8.68
C SER A 72 10.38 108.06 10.06
N SER A 73 11.29 108.60 10.91
CA SER A 73 11.14 109.16 12.26
C SER A 73 10.97 108.07 13.33
N SER A 74 11.84 107.92 14.32
CA SER A 74 12.70 108.87 15.02
C SER A 74 13.81 108.10 15.75
N SER A 75 14.94 108.77 15.94
CA SER A 75 16.06 108.42 16.78
C SER A 75 15.64 107.73 18.10
N SER A 76 16.00 106.45 18.26
CA SER A 76 16.20 105.84 19.57
C SER A 76 17.48 104.99 19.52
N SER A 77 18.36 105.23 20.48
CA SER A 77 19.65 104.54 20.66
C SER A 77 19.52 103.06 21.06
N ASP A 78 18.29 102.51 21.11
CA ASP A 78 18.01 101.14 21.55
C ASP A 78 18.00 100.08 20.42
N ASP A 79 17.76 100.42 19.15
CA ASP A 79 17.71 99.43 18.06
C ASP A 79 19.11 98.88 17.68
N ASP A 80 20.15 99.72 17.72
CA ASP A 80 21.55 99.28 17.55
C ASP A 80 22.02 98.38 18.70
N LEU A 81 21.47 98.58 19.90
CA LEU A 81 21.71 97.71 21.05
C LEU A 81 21.01 96.36 20.86
N ILE A 82 19.80 96.32 20.30
CA ILE A 82 19.09 95.07 19.98
C ILE A 82 19.79 94.28 18.88
N ILE A 83 20.32 94.94 17.84
CA ILE A 83 21.07 94.26 16.76
C ILE A 83 22.43 93.76 17.28
N ARG A 84 23.14 94.55 18.10
CA ARG A 84 24.36 94.07 18.79
C ARG A 84 24.08 92.95 19.78
N ALA A 85 22.96 93.01 20.51
CA ALA A 85 22.54 91.96 21.44
C ALA A 85 22.19 90.67 20.68
N LYS A 86 21.46 90.75 19.57
CA LYS A 86 21.18 89.60 18.69
C LYS A 86 22.46 89.04 18.06
N ARG A 87 23.41 89.89 17.67
CA ARG A 87 24.71 89.45 17.14
C ARG A 87 25.56 88.76 18.22
N ARG A 88 25.58 89.27 19.46
CA ARG A 88 26.21 88.59 20.61
C ARG A 88 25.50 87.27 20.94
N GLU A 89 24.18 87.25 20.93
CA GLU A 89 23.37 86.05 21.16
C GLU A 89 23.56 85.02 20.03
N GLU A 90 23.75 85.46 18.78
CA GLU A 90 24.10 84.58 17.65
C GLU A 90 25.54 84.07 17.73
N GLU A 91 26.47 84.87 18.24
CA GLU A 91 27.86 84.45 18.52
C GLU A 91 27.90 83.45 19.69
N GLU A 92 27.13 83.67 20.75
CA GLU A 92 26.92 82.73 21.85
C GLU A 92 26.27 81.43 21.36
N LYS A 93 25.21 81.51 20.54
CA LYS A 93 24.59 80.34 19.90
C LYS A 93 25.54 79.60 18.97
N LYS A 94 26.45 80.30 18.27
CA LYS A 94 27.48 79.67 17.44
C LYS A 94 28.51 78.93 18.30
N VAL A 95 28.94 79.52 19.41
CA VAL A 95 29.84 78.86 20.37
C VAL A 95 29.15 77.66 21.04
N GLU A 96 27.86 77.75 21.34
CA GLU A 96 27.06 76.64 21.84
C GLU A 96 26.91 75.52 20.80
N LEU A 97 26.65 75.87 19.53
CA LEU A 97 26.60 74.92 18.42
C LEU A 97 27.97 74.26 18.16
N GLU A 98 29.06 75.00 18.29
CA GLU A 98 30.42 74.47 18.19
C GLU A 98 30.75 73.53 19.36
N ARG A 99 30.34 73.88 20.59
CA ARG A 99 30.44 72.98 21.75
C ARG A 99 29.62 71.71 21.56
N GLN A 100 28.40 71.81 21.03
CA GLN A 100 27.56 70.65 20.70
C GLN A 100 28.16 69.80 19.58
N ARG A 101 28.82 70.39 18.58
CA ARG A 101 29.51 69.65 17.53
C ARG A 101 30.71 68.89 18.09
N LEU A 102 31.50 69.53 18.94
CA LEU A 102 32.64 68.90 19.61
C LEU A 102 32.17 67.77 20.56
N GLN A 103 31.08 67.98 21.29
CA GLN A 103 30.46 66.93 22.12
C GLN A 103 30.01 65.74 21.27
N LYS A 104 29.32 65.98 20.15
CA LYS A 104 28.93 64.91 19.21
C LYS A 104 30.13 64.17 18.62
N GLN A 105 31.24 64.85 18.34
CA GLN A 105 32.46 64.19 17.87
C GLN A 105 33.05 63.29 18.95
N LYS A 106 33.15 63.77 20.18
CA LYS A 106 33.60 62.97 21.33
C LYS A 106 32.69 61.78 21.58
N GLU A 107 31.37 61.96 21.53
CA GLU A 107 30.40 60.87 21.66
C GLU A 107 30.55 59.81 20.55
N LEU A 108 30.85 60.23 19.32
CA LEU A 108 31.10 59.30 18.21
C LEU A 108 32.42 58.55 18.39
N GLU A 109 33.48 59.24 18.83
CA GLU A 109 34.77 58.62 19.14
C GLU A 109 34.65 57.63 20.31
N GLU A 110 33.95 58.01 21.39
CA GLU A 110 33.66 57.15 22.53
C GLU A 110 32.86 55.91 22.11
N ARG A 111 31.84 56.07 21.26
CA ARG A 111 31.08 54.93 20.73
C ARG A 111 31.92 53.99 19.87
N LEU A 112 32.84 54.50 19.05
CA LEU A 112 33.75 53.66 18.27
C LEU A 112 34.70 52.88 19.18
N ILE A 113 35.19 53.51 20.24
CA ILE A 113 36.05 52.85 21.23
C ILE A 113 35.25 51.78 22.00
N GLU A 114 34.02 52.08 22.42
CA GLU A 114 33.12 51.12 23.07
C GLU A 114 32.82 49.93 22.17
N GLU A 115 32.55 50.15 20.89
CA GLU A 115 32.33 49.08 19.91
C GLU A 115 33.60 48.23 19.71
N GLU A 116 34.78 48.84 19.63
CA GLU A 116 36.04 48.10 19.54
C GLU A 116 36.33 47.28 20.80
N VAL A 117 36.04 47.82 21.98
CA VAL A 117 36.19 47.11 23.26
C VAL A 117 35.18 45.97 23.34
N ALA A 118 33.92 46.21 22.97
CA ALA A 118 32.88 45.18 22.91
C ALA A 118 33.29 44.05 21.96
N ARG A 119 33.81 44.37 20.76
CA ARG A 119 34.33 43.37 19.82
C ARG A 119 35.49 42.55 20.39
N ARG A 120 36.45 43.17 21.06
CA ARG A 120 37.57 42.45 21.70
C ARG A 120 37.10 41.53 22.82
N VAL A 121 36.12 41.98 23.61
CA VAL A 121 35.51 41.15 24.65
C VAL A 121 34.75 39.98 24.03
N GLU A 122 33.95 40.22 23.00
CA GLU A 122 33.24 39.17 22.25
C GLU A 122 34.20 38.13 21.67
N GLU A 123 35.32 38.55 21.06
CA GLU A 123 36.32 37.63 20.53
C GLU A 123 36.99 36.79 21.62
N LEU A 124 37.33 37.39 22.77
CA LEU A 124 37.92 36.65 23.89
C LEU A 124 36.93 35.66 24.51
N VAL A 125 35.65 36.04 24.60
CA VAL A 125 34.58 35.15 25.05
C VAL A 125 34.35 34.03 24.05
N ALA A 126 34.27 34.35 22.75
CA ALA A 126 34.10 33.36 21.69
C ALA A 126 35.25 32.34 21.67
N LYS A 127 36.50 32.79 21.79
CA LYS A 127 37.68 31.91 21.87
C LYS A 127 37.64 31.01 23.09
N ARG A 128 37.31 31.54 24.27
CA ARG A 128 37.19 30.73 25.50
C ARG A 128 36.06 29.70 25.40
N VAL A 129 34.91 30.09 24.86
CA VAL A 129 33.77 29.18 24.64
C VAL A 129 34.14 28.12 23.61
N GLU A 130 34.84 28.48 22.55
CA GLU A 130 35.30 27.54 21.52
C GLU A 130 36.28 26.51 22.08
N GLU A 131 37.25 26.92 22.90
CA GLU A 131 38.17 26.02 23.61
C GLU A 131 37.44 25.11 24.60
N GLU A 132 36.45 25.62 25.34
CA GLU A 132 35.63 24.81 26.25
C GLU A 132 34.75 23.81 25.51
N LEU A 133 34.17 24.23 24.38
CA LEU A 133 33.41 23.34 23.52
C LEU A 133 34.34 22.31 22.90
N GLU A 134 35.54 22.67 22.44
CA GLU A 134 36.49 21.73 21.84
C GLU A 134 36.91 20.62 22.79
N ARG A 135 37.15 20.94 24.06
CA ARG A 135 37.40 19.93 25.10
C ARG A 135 36.22 18.99 25.33
N ARG A 136 35.00 19.50 25.22
CA ARG A 136 33.76 18.71 25.40
C ARG A 136 33.22 18.08 24.12
N LYS A 137 33.70 18.51 22.94
CA LYS A 137 33.25 18.02 21.63
C LYS A 137 33.52 16.54 21.51
N ASP A 138 34.71 16.07 21.88
CA ASP A 138 35.06 14.66 21.80
C ASP A 138 34.19 13.79 22.73
N GLU A 139 33.88 14.28 23.93
CA GLU A 139 32.98 13.60 24.87
C GLU A 139 31.54 13.55 24.35
N ILE A 140 31.03 14.68 23.86
CA ILE A 140 29.69 14.80 23.27
C ILE A 140 29.59 13.95 22.01
N GLU A 141 30.61 13.96 21.14
CA GLU A 141 30.64 13.14 19.94
C GLU A 141 30.66 11.65 20.27
N ALA A 142 31.45 11.23 21.27
CA ALA A 142 31.45 9.86 21.72
C ALA A 142 30.08 9.43 22.27
N GLU A 143 29.40 10.28 23.03
CA GLU A 143 28.06 9.99 23.55
C GLU A 143 27.01 9.94 22.43
N VAL A 144 27.06 10.87 21.48
CA VAL A 144 26.18 10.87 20.30
C VAL A 144 26.42 9.61 19.47
N ARG A 145 27.68 9.22 19.24
CA ARG A 145 28.02 7.98 18.52
C ARG A 145 27.47 6.77 19.25
N ARG A 146 27.61 6.68 20.58
CA ARG A 146 27.02 5.60 21.40
C ARG A 146 25.51 5.53 21.26
N ARG A 147 24.79 6.65 21.39
CA ARG A 147 23.33 6.68 21.22
C ARG A 147 22.89 6.27 19.81
N VAL A 148 23.64 6.69 18.79
CA VAL A 148 23.38 6.30 17.40
C VAL A 148 23.64 4.81 17.19
N GLU A 149 24.71 4.26 17.77
CA GLU A 149 25.00 2.82 17.71
C GLU A 149 23.95 1.99 18.44
N GLU A 150 23.49 2.42 19.61
CA GLU A 150 22.40 1.78 20.34
C GLU A 150 21.10 1.81 19.54
N ALA A 151 20.75 2.95 18.95
CA ALA A 151 19.58 3.07 18.09
C ALA A 151 19.70 2.18 16.84
N LYS A 152 20.88 2.12 16.20
CA LYS A 152 21.15 1.21 15.08
C LYS A 152 21.02 -0.25 15.49
N ARG A 153 21.59 -0.64 16.64
CA ARG A 153 21.49 -2.02 17.14
C ARG A 153 20.06 -2.41 17.44
N ILE A 154 19.25 -1.53 18.01
CA ILE A 154 17.81 -1.79 18.25
C ILE A 154 17.10 -1.98 16.91
N MET A 155 17.33 -1.09 15.95
CA MET A 155 16.74 -1.17 14.62
C MET A 155 17.18 -2.45 13.87
N GLU A 156 18.46 -2.79 13.92
CA GLU A 156 19.01 -4.01 13.30
C GLU A 156 18.42 -5.27 13.92
N LYS A 157 18.30 -5.33 15.26
CA LYS A 157 17.66 -6.45 15.94
C LYS A 157 16.20 -6.61 15.54
N GLN A 158 15.44 -5.50 15.50
CA GLN A 158 14.05 -5.52 15.06
C GLN A 158 13.94 -5.98 13.60
N MET A 159 14.81 -5.49 12.71
CA MET A 159 14.82 -5.89 11.31
C MET A 159 15.16 -7.38 11.13
N LEU A 160 16.13 -7.89 11.90
CA LEU A 160 16.50 -9.32 11.88
C LEU A 160 15.35 -10.20 12.39
N GLU A 161 14.73 -9.82 13.51
CA GLU A 161 13.59 -10.55 14.08
C GLU A 161 12.38 -10.56 13.12
N GLU A 162 12.11 -9.43 12.43
CA GLU A 162 11.08 -9.38 11.40
C GLU A 162 11.39 -10.29 10.21
N LEU A 163 12.65 -10.35 9.76
CA LEU A 163 13.08 -11.25 8.69
C LEU A 163 13.00 -12.72 9.09
N GLU A 164 13.38 -13.05 10.32
CA GLU A 164 13.27 -14.41 10.86
C GLU A 164 11.81 -14.85 10.95
N ARG A 165 10.92 -14.01 11.51
CA ARG A 165 9.48 -14.29 11.52
C ARG A 165 8.90 -14.46 10.11
N GLN A 166 9.32 -13.65 9.15
CA GLN A 166 8.86 -13.79 7.76
C GLN A 166 9.30 -15.13 7.17
N ARG A 167 10.54 -15.56 7.40
CA ARG A 167 11.05 -16.86 6.95
C ARG A 167 10.31 -18.02 7.62
N GLU A 168 10.09 -17.95 8.92
CA GLU A 168 9.35 -18.97 9.66
C GLU A 168 7.90 -19.06 9.17
N ALA A 169 7.23 -17.92 8.98
CA ALA A 169 5.87 -17.88 8.44
C ALA A 169 5.80 -18.42 7.01
N GLU A 170 6.80 -18.16 6.16
CA GLU A 170 6.86 -18.72 4.81
C GLU A 170 7.04 -20.24 4.83
N LEU A 171 7.95 -20.74 5.68
CA LEU A 171 8.17 -22.18 5.85
C LEU A 171 6.95 -22.88 6.44
N GLU A 172 6.28 -22.27 7.42
CA GLU A 172 5.06 -22.80 8.03
C GLU A 172 3.91 -22.79 7.02
N ALA A 173 3.72 -21.70 6.28
CA ALA A 173 2.71 -21.63 5.22
C ALA A 173 2.97 -22.67 4.11
N ARG A 174 4.24 -22.92 3.79
CA ARG A 174 4.61 -23.98 2.85
C ARG A 174 4.31 -25.37 3.41
N ARG A 175 4.68 -25.64 4.66
CA ARG A 175 4.37 -26.92 5.34
C ARG A 175 2.86 -27.15 5.42
N HIS A 176 2.10 -26.14 5.79
CA HIS A 176 0.63 -26.22 5.85
C HIS A 176 0.03 -26.58 4.49
N LYS A 177 0.52 -25.97 3.40
CA LYS A 177 0.09 -26.33 2.04
C LYS A 177 0.47 -27.76 1.67
N GLU A 178 1.70 -28.18 1.97
CA GLU A 178 2.16 -29.55 1.72
C GLU A 178 1.33 -30.57 2.51
N ASP A 179 0.99 -30.28 3.77
CA ASP A 179 0.15 -31.15 4.61
C ASP A 179 -1.30 -31.20 4.12
N GLU A 180 -1.87 -30.09 3.66
CA GLU A 180 -3.18 -30.08 3.02
C GLU A 180 -3.19 -30.90 1.72
N GLU A 181 -2.15 -30.79 0.90
CA GLU A 181 -2.01 -31.60 -0.31
C GLU A 181 -1.85 -33.08 0.02
N ARG A 182 -1.07 -33.43 1.05
CA ARG A 182 -0.93 -34.81 1.53
C ARG A 182 -2.27 -35.37 1.99
N LYS A 183 -3.01 -34.65 2.84
CA LYS A 183 -4.35 -35.06 3.29
C LYS A 183 -5.31 -35.26 2.12
N LYS A 184 -5.26 -34.39 1.10
CA LYS A 184 -6.08 -34.56 -0.12
C LYS A 184 -5.68 -35.82 -0.90
N ARG A 185 -4.38 -36.11 -1.03
CA ARG A 185 -3.88 -37.33 -1.69
C ARG A 185 -4.28 -38.58 -0.93
N GLU A 186 -4.09 -38.60 0.39
CA GLU A 186 -4.49 -39.71 1.26
C GLU A 186 -6.01 -39.94 1.20
N ALA A 187 -6.82 -38.88 1.23
CA ALA A 187 -8.27 -39.00 1.08
C ALA A 187 -8.67 -39.56 -0.29
N LEU A 188 -8.00 -39.14 -1.37
CA LEU A 188 -8.23 -39.69 -2.71
C LEU A 188 -7.80 -41.16 -2.79
N GLU A 189 -6.66 -41.51 -2.20
CA GLU A 189 -6.16 -42.89 -2.16
C GLU A 189 -7.12 -43.80 -1.39
N GLN A 190 -7.63 -43.36 -0.24
CA GLN A 190 -8.67 -44.09 0.51
C GLN A 190 -9.93 -44.32 -0.33
N ILE A 191 -10.40 -43.29 -1.05
CA ILE A 191 -11.57 -43.43 -1.94
C ILE A 191 -11.28 -44.43 -3.06
N MET A 192 -10.09 -44.40 -3.64
CA MET A 192 -9.69 -45.33 -4.71
C MET A 192 -9.58 -46.77 -4.18
N GLU A 193 -8.99 -46.96 -3.00
CA GLU A 193 -8.94 -48.27 -2.33
C GLU A 193 -10.34 -48.81 -2.03
N GLU A 194 -11.23 -47.99 -1.47
CA GLU A 194 -12.61 -48.41 -1.20
C GLU A 194 -13.36 -48.79 -2.48
N ASN A 195 -13.17 -48.04 -3.56
CA ASN A 195 -13.75 -48.37 -4.86
C ASN A 195 -13.18 -49.67 -5.42
N ASN A 196 -11.86 -49.85 -5.36
CA ASN A 196 -11.21 -51.09 -5.79
C ASN A 196 -11.71 -52.29 -4.99
N ARG A 197 -11.83 -52.17 -3.66
CA ARG A 197 -12.41 -53.21 -2.80
C ARG A 197 -13.84 -53.55 -3.21
N LYS A 198 -14.68 -52.56 -3.51
CA LYS A 198 -16.06 -52.80 -3.98
C LYS A 198 -16.07 -53.52 -5.33
N ILE A 199 -15.16 -53.18 -6.24
CA ILE A 199 -15.02 -53.86 -7.53
C ILE A 199 -14.57 -55.31 -7.34
N GLU A 200 -13.55 -55.54 -6.50
CA GLU A 200 -13.06 -56.87 -6.18
C GLU A 200 -14.13 -57.73 -5.51
N GLU A 201 -14.87 -57.19 -4.54
CA GLU A 201 -15.99 -57.88 -3.90
C GLU A 201 -17.11 -58.21 -4.90
N ALA A 202 -17.44 -57.28 -5.81
CA ALA A 202 -18.43 -57.52 -6.85
C ALA A 202 -17.96 -58.62 -7.82
N GLN A 203 -16.71 -58.57 -8.26
CA GLN A 203 -16.11 -59.60 -9.11
C GLN A 203 -16.09 -60.97 -8.41
N LYS A 204 -15.74 -61.00 -7.11
CA LYS A 204 -15.74 -62.22 -6.31
C LYS A 204 -17.15 -62.81 -6.18
N LYS A 205 -18.17 -61.98 -5.93
CA LYS A 205 -19.57 -62.43 -5.91
C LYS A 205 -20.02 -63.00 -7.24
N LEU A 206 -19.70 -62.32 -8.35
CA LEU A 206 -20.01 -62.83 -9.69
C LEU A 206 -19.31 -64.16 -9.97
N ALA A 207 -18.05 -64.30 -9.58
CA ALA A 207 -17.31 -65.55 -9.71
C ALA A 207 -17.92 -66.67 -8.85
N GLU A 208 -18.31 -66.38 -7.60
CA GLU A 208 -19.00 -67.32 -6.73
C GLU A 208 -20.36 -67.76 -7.29
N GLU A 209 -21.13 -66.84 -7.87
CA GLU A 209 -22.41 -67.14 -8.54
C GLU A 209 -22.22 -68.02 -9.78
N GLN A 210 -21.21 -67.72 -10.62
CA GLN A 210 -20.86 -68.55 -11.76
C GLN A 210 -20.45 -69.96 -11.33
N LEU A 211 -19.68 -70.08 -10.25
CA LEU A 211 -19.23 -71.36 -9.72
C LEU A 211 -20.41 -72.18 -9.17
N LYS A 212 -21.35 -71.55 -8.44
CA LYS A 212 -22.60 -72.18 -7.99
C LYS A 212 -23.46 -72.67 -9.15
N LEU A 213 -23.62 -71.88 -10.21
CA LEU A 213 -24.38 -72.29 -11.39
C LEU A 213 -23.78 -73.53 -12.05
N VAL A 214 -22.44 -73.59 -12.16
CA VAL A 214 -21.74 -74.77 -12.70
C VAL A 214 -21.89 -75.98 -11.79
N GLU A 215 -21.83 -75.81 -10.46
CA GLU A 215 -22.10 -76.88 -9.50
C GLU A 215 -23.54 -77.39 -9.59
N GLU A 216 -24.53 -76.50 -9.73
CA GLU A 216 -25.93 -76.86 -9.93
C GLU A 216 -26.14 -77.61 -11.24
N GLN A 217 -25.55 -77.15 -12.35
CA GLN A 217 -25.57 -77.87 -13.62
C GLN A 217 -24.96 -79.26 -13.49
N ARG A 218 -23.85 -79.39 -12.75
CA ARG A 218 -23.22 -80.68 -12.47
C ARG A 218 -24.13 -81.60 -11.65
N ARG A 219 -24.81 -81.08 -10.62
CA ARG A 219 -25.80 -81.84 -9.82
C ARG A 219 -26.97 -82.30 -10.66
N MET A 220 -27.54 -81.42 -11.49
CA MET A 220 -28.64 -81.76 -12.39
C MET A 220 -28.25 -82.84 -13.40
N LEU A 221 -27.02 -82.81 -13.92
CA LEU A 221 -26.51 -83.87 -14.80
C LEU A 221 -26.32 -85.19 -14.06
N GLU A 222 -25.81 -85.16 -12.82
CA GLU A 222 -25.69 -86.35 -11.98
C GLU A 222 -27.07 -86.96 -11.66
N GLU A 223 -28.06 -86.13 -11.30
CA GLU A 223 -29.43 -86.57 -11.06
C GLU A 223 -30.08 -87.14 -12.32
N LYS A 224 -29.88 -86.51 -13.49
CA LYS A 224 -30.35 -87.04 -14.77
C LYS A 224 -29.73 -88.40 -15.09
N GLN A 225 -28.42 -88.56 -14.89
CA GLN A 225 -27.76 -89.85 -15.09
C GLN A 225 -28.31 -90.93 -14.14
N ARG A 226 -28.55 -90.59 -12.87
CA ARG A 226 -29.18 -91.52 -11.91
C ARG A 226 -30.58 -91.93 -12.34
N MET A 227 -31.41 -90.97 -12.76
CA MET A 227 -32.76 -91.25 -13.26
C MET A 227 -32.72 -92.11 -14.52
N GLU A 228 -31.84 -91.81 -15.48
CA GLU A 228 -31.65 -92.63 -16.68
C GLU A 228 -31.19 -94.06 -16.35
N ASP A 229 -30.28 -94.23 -15.39
CA ASP A 229 -29.83 -95.55 -14.95
C ASP A 229 -30.95 -96.33 -14.23
N ASP A 230 -31.75 -95.66 -13.41
CA ASP A 230 -32.90 -96.26 -12.74
C ASP A 230 -34.01 -96.64 -13.72
N ASP A 231 -34.30 -95.80 -14.72
CA ASP A 231 -35.24 -96.10 -15.79
C ASP A 231 -34.74 -97.25 -16.67
N ARG A 232 -33.44 -97.29 -17.01
CA ARG A 232 -32.83 -98.45 -17.68
C ARG A 232 -32.96 -99.73 -16.86
N ARG A 233 -32.81 -99.65 -15.53
CA ARG A 233 -33.00 -100.80 -14.63
C ARG A 233 -34.47 -101.25 -14.59
N ARG A 234 -35.42 -100.32 -14.56
CA ARG A 234 -36.86 -100.62 -14.64
C ARG A 234 -37.22 -101.27 -15.96
N ASN A 235 -36.82 -100.68 -17.08
CA ASN A 235 -37.04 -101.23 -18.42
C ASN A 235 -36.43 -102.64 -18.57
N LYS A 236 -35.23 -102.88 -18.01
CA LYS A 236 -34.64 -104.23 -17.98
C LYS A 236 -35.49 -105.21 -17.18
N ARG A 237 -35.98 -104.83 -15.99
CA ARG A 237 -36.87 -105.68 -15.17
C ARG A 237 -38.20 -105.96 -15.88
N GLU A 238 -38.80 -104.95 -16.51
CA GLU A 238 -40.03 -105.09 -17.30
C GLU A 238 -39.82 -106.01 -18.51
N GLN A 239 -38.72 -105.85 -19.25
CA GLN A 239 -38.35 -106.76 -20.32
C GLN A 239 -38.11 -108.19 -19.83
N GLU A 240 -37.50 -108.38 -18.65
CA GLU A 240 -37.34 -109.71 -18.05
C GLU A 240 -38.70 -110.36 -17.74
N VAL A 241 -39.69 -109.59 -17.26
CA VAL A 241 -41.06 -110.07 -17.00
C VAL A 241 -41.81 -110.40 -18.31
N ILE A 242 -41.70 -109.55 -19.35
CA ILE A 242 -42.36 -109.75 -20.65
C ILE A 242 -41.76 -110.95 -21.40
N LEU A 243 -40.43 -111.05 -21.44
CA LEU A 243 -39.71 -112.15 -22.10
C LEU A 243 -39.69 -113.45 -21.25
N ASN A 244 -40.30 -113.43 -20.06
CA ASN A 244 -40.38 -114.54 -19.11
C ASN A 244 -39.01 -115.17 -18.78
N LYS A 245 -37.94 -114.38 -18.86
CA LYS A 245 -36.60 -114.80 -18.45
C LYS A 245 -36.61 -114.98 -16.94
N LYS A 246 -36.01 -116.09 -16.46
CA LYS A 246 -35.96 -116.45 -15.02
C LYS A 246 -37.32 -116.74 -14.36
N ASN A 247 -38.36 -117.15 -15.10
CA ASN A 247 -39.71 -117.46 -14.56
C ASN A 247 -40.37 -116.27 -13.81
N ALA A 248 -40.06 -115.04 -14.22
CA ALA A 248 -40.53 -113.83 -13.53
C ALA A 248 -42.04 -113.56 -13.68
N ARG A 249 -42.72 -114.16 -14.66
CA ARG A 249 -44.18 -114.00 -14.86
C ARG A 249 -44.96 -114.96 -13.95
N PRO A 250 -45.83 -114.46 -13.05
CA PRO A 250 -46.66 -115.32 -12.20
C PRO A 250 -47.63 -116.14 -13.07
N LYS A 251 -47.69 -117.45 -12.84
CA LYS A 251 -48.58 -118.36 -13.55
C LYS A 251 -50.02 -118.06 -13.16
N VAL A 252 -50.76 -117.40 -14.05
CA VAL A 252 -52.21 -117.23 -13.93
C VAL A 252 -52.88 -118.56 -14.29
N SER A 253 -53.40 -119.25 -13.28
CA SER A 253 -54.30 -120.39 -13.46
C SER A 253 -55.71 -119.87 -13.73
N PHE A 254 -56.17 -119.97 -14.97
CA PHE A 254 -57.58 -119.74 -15.29
C PHE A 254 -58.36 -121.04 -15.05
N SER A 255 -59.27 -121.03 -14.08
CA SER A 255 -60.30 -122.06 -13.96
C SER A 255 -61.30 -121.86 -15.10
N LEU A 256 -61.20 -122.67 -16.16
CA LEU A 256 -62.27 -122.82 -17.13
C LEU A 256 -63.43 -123.57 -16.45
N GLY A 257 -64.39 -122.81 -15.94
CA GLY A 257 -65.68 -123.34 -15.50
C GLY A 257 -66.43 -123.91 -16.70
N LYS A 258 -66.97 -125.12 -16.51
CA LYS A 258 -67.85 -125.85 -17.44
C LYS A 258 -69.16 -125.11 -17.69
#